data_AF-A0AA50YNU4-F1
#
_entry.id   AF-A0AA50YNU4-F1
#
_cell.length_a   1.000
_cell.length_b   1.000
_cell.length_c   1.000
_cell.angle_alpha   90.00
_cell.angle_beta   90.00
_cell.angle_gamma   90.00
#
_symmetry.space_group_name_H-M   'P 1'
#
loop_
_entity.id
_entity.type
_entity.pdbx_description
1 polymer ?
#
loop_
_entity_poly.entity_id
_entity_poly.type
_entity_poly.pdbx_seq_one_letter_code
_entity_poly.pdbx_strand_id
1 'polypeptide(L)'
;KMVTSNKQSDKKVVKMTEENNSEVVPQRTLLGEVNEQITCPLCRGYYVDATTIVECLHSFCRSCIIKHLQVKSYCPVCEMMINSAKPNIKLDKALQDIVYKLVPGLFQKEMERRQQFYASRPGQAATATPEQRGEDTERIIFSPEDVISFSLEYADITDADSISSKSSDSN
;
A
#
# COMPACT_ATOMS: atom_id res chain seq x y z
N LYS A 1 -41.66 32.86 -57.68
CA LYS A 1 -42.58 32.75 -56.53
C LYS A 1 -41.92 31.87 -55.49
N MET A 2 -41.50 32.46 -54.37
CA MET A 2 -41.07 31.73 -53.18
C MET A 2 -42.27 30.94 -52.65
N VAL A 3 -42.10 29.64 -52.41
CA VAL A 3 -42.84 28.93 -51.36
C VAL A 3 -41.84 28.05 -50.62
N THR A 4 -41.56 28.50 -49.41
CA THR A 4 -40.87 27.83 -48.32
C THR A 4 -41.58 26.52 -47.96
N SER A 5 -40.84 25.42 -47.87
CA SER A 5 -41.30 24.22 -47.15
C SER A 5 -40.44 24.04 -45.91
N ASN A 6 -41.11 24.20 -44.77
CA ASN A 6 -40.55 24.19 -43.44
C ASN A 6 -40.09 22.79 -43.01
N LYS A 7 -38.94 22.79 -42.35
CA LYS A 7 -38.29 21.73 -41.59
C LYS A 7 -39.16 21.31 -40.40
N GLN A 8 -39.41 20.01 -40.22
CA GLN A 8 -39.57 19.45 -38.89
C GLN A 8 -39.08 18.00 -38.87
N SER A 9 -37.84 17.87 -38.39
CA SER A 9 -37.13 16.65 -38.09
C SER A 9 -37.84 15.86 -36.99
N ASP A 10 -37.96 14.55 -37.20
CA ASP A 10 -38.53 13.57 -36.29
C ASP A 10 -38.03 13.73 -34.85
N LYS A 11 -38.95 14.01 -33.93
CA LYS A 11 -38.70 13.91 -32.50
C LYS A 11 -38.59 12.43 -32.14
N LYS A 12 -37.37 11.91 -32.17
CA LYS A 12 -37.04 10.59 -31.63
C LYS A 12 -37.29 10.64 -30.12
N VAL A 13 -38.31 9.92 -29.67
CA VAL A 13 -38.63 9.71 -28.26
C VAL A 13 -37.37 9.18 -27.57
N VAL A 14 -36.83 9.96 -26.63
CA VAL A 14 -35.74 9.53 -25.77
C VAL A 14 -36.32 8.49 -24.82
N LYS A 15 -36.08 7.20 -25.11
CA LYS A 15 -36.26 6.15 -24.13
C LYS A 15 -35.19 6.36 -23.06
N MET A 16 -35.62 6.79 -21.88
CA MET A 16 -34.82 6.69 -20.65
C MET A 16 -34.48 5.21 -20.50
N THR A 17 -33.24 4.86 -20.77
CA THR A 17 -32.73 3.53 -20.46
C THR A 17 -32.28 3.58 -19.01
N GLU A 18 -32.80 2.61 -18.25
CA GLU A 18 -32.58 2.44 -16.83
C GLU A 18 -31.09 2.55 -16.51
N GLU A 19 -30.76 3.47 -15.61
CA GLU A 19 -29.44 3.57 -15.02
C GLU A 19 -29.17 2.25 -14.30
N ASN A 20 -28.34 1.40 -14.90
CA ASN A 20 -27.81 0.19 -14.28
C ASN A 20 -26.95 0.59 -13.08
N ASN A 21 -27.60 0.78 -11.94
CA ASN A 21 -26.96 0.85 -10.64
C ASN A 21 -26.53 -0.57 -10.24
N SER A 22 -25.53 -1.12 -10.91
CA SER A 22 -24.89 -2.35 -10.47
C SER A 22 -24.07 -2.03 -9.22
N GLU A 23 -24.64 -2.28 -8.05
CA GLU A 23 -23.88 -2.30 -6.80
C GLU A 23 -22.64 -3.19 -7.01
N VAL A 24 -21.46 -2.58 -6.94
CA VAL A 24 -20.19 -3.32 -7.03
C VAL A 24 -20.02 -4.03 -5.69
N VAL A 25 -20.53 -5.26 -5.61
CA VAL A 25 -20.26 -6.13 -4.47
C VAL A 25 -18.79 -6.55 -4.56
N PRO A 26 -17.94 -6.21 -3.57
CA PRO A 26 -16.54 -6.60 -3.60
C PRO A 26 -16.44 -8.12 -3.51
N GLN A 27 -15.98 -8.75 -4.60
CA GLN A 27 -15.75 -10.20 -4.62
C GLN A 27 -14.46 -10.51 -3.86
N ARG A 28 -14.51 -11.49 -2.95
CA ARG A 28 -13.33 -11.95 -2.20
C ARG A 28 -12.39 -12.71 -3.15
N THR A 29 -11.19 -12.18 -3.32
CA THR A 29 -10.08 -12.82 -4.05
C THR A 29 -9.34 -13.78 -3.12
N LEU A 30 -8.93 -14.94 -3.63
CA LEU A 30 -8.10 -15.86 -2.85
C LEU A 30 -6.67 -15.31 -2.77
N LEU A 31 -6.03 -15.40 -1.59
CA LEU A 31 -4.64 -14.94 -1.42
C LEU A 31 -3.67 -15.58 -2.44
N GLY A 32 -3.93 -16.84 -2.82
CA GLY A 32 -3.16 -17.55 -3.83
C GLY A 32 -3.12 -16.84 -5.20
N GLU A 33 -4.19 -16.16 -5.59
CA GLU A 33 -4.31 -15.49 -6.89
C GLU A 33 -3.47 -14.21 -6.97
N VAL A 34 -3.14 -13.60 -5.83
CA VAL A 34 -2.33 -12.38 -5.76
C VAL A 34 -0.87 -12.64 -5.41
N ASN A 35 -0.50 -13.87 -4.99
CA ASN A 35 0.83 -14.22 -4.52
C ASN A 35 1.95 -13.82 -5.51
N GLU A 36 1.72 -13.95 -6.81
CA GLU A 36 2.71 -13.57 -7.84
C GLU A 36 3.11 -12.09 -7.78
N GLN A 37 2.22 -11.22 -7.29
CA GLN A 37 2.45 -9.78 -7.19
C GLN A 37 3.06 -9.34 -5.85
N ILE A 38 2.99 -10.20 -4.83
CA ILE A 38 3.40 -9.86 -3.45
C ILE A 38 4.54 -10.75 -2.91
N THR A 39 5.10 -11.62 -3.75
CA THR A 39 6.26 -12.46 -3.42
C THR A 39 7.53 -11.98 -4.10
N CYS A 40 8.63 -12.08 -3.37
CA CYS A 40 9.95 -11.71 -3.84
C CYS A 40 10.51 -12.82 -4.75
N PRO A 41 10.93 -12.51 -5.98
CA PRO A 41 11.44 -13.53 -6.91
C PRO A 41 12.79 -14.14 -6.50
N LEU A 42 13.54 -13.47 -5.61
CA LEU A 42 14.85 -13.95 -5.13
C LEU A 42 14.73 -15.01 -4.02
N CYS A 43 13.83 -14.82 -3.05
CA CYS A 43 13.66 -15.74 -1.91
C CYS A 43 12.39 -16.59 -1.99
N ARG A 44 11.48 -16.29 -2.93
CA ARG A 44 10.16 -16.94 -3.10
C ARG A 44 9.23 -16.83 -1.87
N GLY A 45 9.53 -15.92 -0.94
CA GLY A 45 8.66 -15.56 0.18
C GLY A 45 7.98 -14.21 -0.06
N TYR A 46 7.07 -13.82 0.83
CA TYR A 46 6.47 -12.48 0.82
C TYR A 46 7.51 -11.38 1.02
N TYR A 47 7.21 -10.18 0.51
CA TYR A 47 8.10 -9.03 0.70
C TYR A 47 8.26 -8.67 2.18
N VAL A 48 9.52 -8.51 2.59
CA VAL A 48 9.93 -7.92 3.86
C VAL A 48 10.90 -6.79 3.55
N ASP A 49 10.58 -5.59 4.04
CA ASP A 49 11.19 -4.33 3.64
C ASP A 49 11.26 -4.22 2.10
N ALA A 50 10.10 -4.23 1.45
CA ALA A 50 9.98 -4.14 0.00
C ALA A 50 10.87 -3.00 -0.54
N THR A 51 11.71 -3.32 -1.51
CA THR A 51 12.72 -2.43 -2.07
C THR A 51 12.68 -2.53 -3.58
N THR A 52 12.47 -1.40 -4.22
CA THR A 52 12.25 -1.29 -5.67
C THR A 52 13.47 -0.67 -6.34
N ILE A 53 13.92 -1.27 -7.44
CA ILE A 53 14.93 -0.68 -8.33
C ILE A 53 14.26 0.44 -9.12
N VAL A 54 14.76 1.67 -9.01
CA VAL A 54 14.11 2.84 -9.60
C VAL A 54 14.15 2.83 -11.13
N GLU A 55 15.20 2.27 -11.74
CA GLU A 55 15.34 2.26 -13.20
C GLU A 55 14.34 1.35 -13.91
N CYS A 56 13.92 0.25 -13.28
CA CYS A 56 13.07 -0.77 -13.91
C CYS A 56 11.80 -1.15 -13.12
N LEU A 57 11.59 -0.56 -11.94
CA LEU A 57 10.43 -0.75 -11.06
C LEU A 57 10.16 -2.20 -10.63
N HIS A 58 11.17 -3.08 -10.65
CA HIS A 58 11.07 -4.40 -10.05
C HIS A 58 11.38 -4.34 -8.55
N SER A 59 10.55 -5.02 -7.76
CA SER A 59 10.62 -5.04 -6.29
C SER A 59 11.15 -6.36 -5.75
N PHE A 60 11.82 -6.28 -4.60
CA PHE A 60 12.48 -7.40 -3.91
C PHE A 60 12.45 -7.13 -2.39
N CYS A 61 12.73 -8.13 -1.55
CA CYS A 61 13.07 -7.85 -0.16
C CYS A 61 14.38 -7.07 -0.09
N ARG A 62 14.50 -6.11 0.84
CA ARG A 62 15.71 -5.29 1.02
C ARG A 62 16.99 -6.10 1.11
N SER A 63 16.99 -7.12 1.99
CA SER A 63 18.14 -7.99 2.21
C SER A 63 18.51 -8.80 0.97
N CYS A 64 17.51 -9.21 0.18
CA CYS A 64 17.71 -10.01 -1.03
C CYS A 64 18.39 -9.19 -2.13
N ILE A 65 17.87 -7.99 -2.43
CA ILE A 65 18.41 -7.18 -3.51
C ILE A 65 19.78 -6.60 -3.16
N ILE A 66 20.01 -6.18 -1.91
CA ILE A 66 21.33 -5.72 -1.46
C ILE A 66 22.36 -6.84 -1.62
N LYS A 67 22.04 -8.07 -1.19
CA LYS A 67 22.94 -9.22 -1.33
C LYS A 67 23.23 -9.56 -2.79
N HIS A 68 22.24 -9.47 -3.68
CA HIS A 68 22.45 -9.69 -5.11
C HIS A 68 23.36 -8.62 -5.72
N LEU A 69 23.10 -7.34 -5.42
CA LEU A 69 23.86 -6.21 -5.96
C LEU A 69 25.30 -6.09 -5.45
N GLN A 70 25.65 -6.79 -4.37
CA GLN A 70 27.04 -6.95 -3.93
C GLN A 70 27.88 -7.82 -4.88
N VAL A 71 27.24 -8.70 -5.66
CA VAL A 71 27.92 -9.65 -6.55
C VAL A 71 27.65 -9.35 -8.02
N LYS A 72 26.45 -8.85 -8.34
CA LYS A 72 25.96 -8.69 -9.72
C LYS A 72 25.38 -7.30 -9.91
N SER A 73 25.72 -6.63 -11.00
CA SER A 73 25.28 -5.26 -11.29
C SER A 73 24.09 -5.20 -12.26
N TYR A 74 23.13 -6.11 -12.13
CA TYR A 74 21.96 -6.17 -13.02
C TYR A 74 20.70 -6.64 -12.28
N CYS A 75 19.53 -6.24 -12.76
CA CYS A 75 18.25 -6.62 -12.18
C CYS A 75 18.01 -8.14 -12.33
N PRO A 76 17.63 -8.88 -11.26
CA PRO A 76 17.34 -10.31 -11.34
C PRO A 76 16.18 -10.71 -12.26
N VAL A 77 15.28 -9.77 -12.62
CA VAL A 77 14.05 -10.06 -13.38
C VAL A 77 14.21 -9.68 -14.85
N CYS A 78 14.68 -8.47 -15.14
CA CYS A 78 14.76 -7.95 -16.51
C CYS A 78 16.20 -7.79 -17.03
N GLU A 79 17.21 -8.18 -16.23
CA GLU A 79 18.63 -8.13 -16.58
C GLU A 79 19.18 -6.73 -16.95
N MET A 80 18.39 -5.67 -16.73
CA MET A 80 18.84 -4.30 -16.90
C MET A 80 20.05 -4.02 -16.00
N MET A 81 21.09 -3.42 -16.57
CA MET A 81 22.30 -3.02 -15.85
C MET A 81 21.98 -1.92 -14.84
N ILE A 82 22.50 -2.09 -13.62
CA ILE A 82 22.34 -1.17 -12.49
C ILE A 82 23.73 -0.62 -12.17
N ASN A 83 23.79 0.66 -11.82
CA ASN A 83 25.06 1.29 -11.46
C ASN A 83 25.69 0.61 -10.22
N SER A 84 26.84 -0.04 -10.41
CA SER A 84 27.55 -0.78 -9.36
C SER A 84 28.11 0.11 -8.24
N ALA A 85 28.44 1.37 -8.54
CA ALA A 85 29.01 2.28 -7.54
C ALA A 85 27.94 2.83 -6.59
N LYS A 86 26.74 3.08 -7.12
CA LYS A 86 25.60 3.58 -6.34
C LYS A 86 24.29 3.11 -6.97
N PRO A 87 23.80 1.91 -6.62
CA PRO A 87 22.53 1.42 -7.14
C PRO A 87 21.38 2.31 -6.64
N ASN A 88 20.49 2.71 -7.56
CA ASN A 88 19.33 3.53 -7.23
C ASN A 88 18.15 2.65 -6.82
N ILE A 89 18.21 2.15 -5.58
CA ILE A 89 17.14 1.35 -4.97
C ILE A 89 16.46 2.14 -3.84
N LYS A 90 15.14 2.02 -3.71
CA LYS A 90 14.35 2.73 -2.69
C LYS A 90 13.42 1.78 -1.96
N LEU A 91 13.22 2.03 -0.67
CA LEU A 91 12.17 1.35 0.11
C LEU A 91 10.80 1.72 -0.46
N ASP A 92 10.00 0.71 -0.71
CA ASP A 92 8.64 0.83 -1.24
C ASP A 92 7.65 0.59 -0.10
N LYS A 93 7.40 1.65 0.67
CA LYS A 93 6.50 1.59 1.83
C LYS A 93 5.08 1.20 1.44
N ALA A 94 4.59 1.74 0.31
CA ALA A 94 3.24 1.43 -0.16
C ALA A 94 3.08 -0.05 -0.52
N LEU A 95 4.02 -0.64 -1.26
CA LEU A 95 4.00 -2.06 -1.55
C LEU A 95 4.11 -2.90 -0.26
N GLN A 96 4.97 -2.49 0.67
CA GLN A 96 5.12 -3.21 1.94
C GLN A 96 3.82 -3.18 2.77
N ASP A 97 3.13 -2.03 2.82
CA ASP A 97 1.86 -1.88 3.52
C ASP A 97 0.77 -2.75 2.88
N ILE A 98 0.72 -2.81 1.55
CA ILE A 98 -0.19 -3.69 0.81
C ILE A 98 0.07 -5.15 1.21
N VAL A 99 1.33 -5.59 1.18
CA VAL A 99 1.72 -6.96 1.52
C VAL A 99 1.32 -7.31 2.96
N TYR A 100 1.60 -6.43 3.92
CA TYR A 100 1.26 -6.67 5.32
C TYR A 100 -0.24 -6.62 5.61
N LYS A 101 -1.02 -5.83 4.87
CA LYS A 101 -2.49 -5.81 4.99
C LYS A 101 -3.16 -7.02 4.32
N LEU A 102 -2.58 -7.55 3.24
CA LEU A 102 -3.15 -8.68 2.51
C LEU A 102 -2.82 -10.04 3.14
N VAL A 103 -1.66 -10.20 3.76
CA VAL A 103 -1.19 -11.49 4.29
C VAL A 103 -1.44 -11.56 5.81
N PRO A 104 -2.42 -12.35 6.29
CA PRO A 104 -2.76 -12.41 7.71
C PRO A 104 -1.57 -12.84 8.58
N GLY A 105 -1.31 -12.06 9.63
CA GLY A 105 -0.27 -12.33 10.62
C GLY A 105 1.17 -12.23 10.10
N LEU A 106 1.39 -11.80 8.85
CA LEU A 106 2.75 -11.67 8.30
C LEU A 106 3.57 -10.62 9.07
N PHE A 107 2.98 -9.45 9.28
CA PHE A 107 3.60 -8.37 10.03
C PHE A 107 4.00 -8.82 11.44
N GLN A 108 3.06 -9.40 12.18
CA GLN A 108 3.28 -9.86 13.55
C GLN A 108 4.41 -10.90 13.63
N LYS A 109 4.43 -11.88 12.72
CA LYS A 109 5.48 -12.90 12.65
C LYS A 109 6.85 -12.29 12.32
N GLU A 110 6.90 -11.27 11.46
CA GLU A 110 8.15 -10.58 11.14
C GLU A 110 8.66 -9.75 12.33
N MET A 111 7.77 -9.03 13.02
CA MET A 111 8.14 -8.28 14.24
C MET A 111 8.63 -9.21 15.35
N GLU A 112 7.96 -10.35 15.55
CA GLU A 112 8.39 -11.37 16.51
C GLU A 112 9.79 -11.91 16.18
N ARG A 113 10.07 -12.21 14.91
CA ARG A 113 11.42 -12.63 14.47
C ARG A 113 12.48 -11.58 14.75
N ARG A 114 12.18 -10.30 14.49
CA ARG A 114 13.10 -9.18 14.78
C ARG A 114 13.38 -9.08 16.29
N GLN A 115 12.34 -9.14 17.12
CA GLN A 115 12.48 -9.10 18.57
C GLN A 115 13.31 -10.27 19.10
N GLN A 116 13.02 -11.50 18.67
CA GLN A 116 13.78 -12.70 19.07
C GLN A 116 15.27 -12.60 18.68
N PHE A 117 15.55 -12.07 17.49
CA PHE A 117 16.92 -11.86 17.03
C PHE A 117 17.70 -10.91 17.96
N TYR A 118 17.11 -9.77 18.32
CA TYR A 118 17.76 -8.76 19.15
C TYR A 118 17.74 -9.06 20.65
N ALA A 119 16.78 -9.87 21.14
CA ALA A 119 16.75 -10.35 22.52
C ALA A 119 18.05 -11.10 22.90
N SER A 120 18.64 -11.82 21.93
CA SER A 120 19.91 -12.52 22.12
C SER A 120 21.17 -11.68 21.83
N ARG A 121 21.02 -10.40 21.39
CA ARG A 121 22.11 -9.56 20.84
C ARG A 121 22.02 -8.10 21.30
N PRO A 122 22.18 -7.81 22.60
CA PRO A 122 21.99 -6.46 23.16
C PRO A 122 22.93 -5.41 22.54
N GLY A 123 24.17 -5.77 22.19
CA GLY A 123 25.11 -4.83 21.56
C GLY A 123 24.68 -4.37 20.17
N GLN A 124 24.12 -5.26 19.34
CA GLN A 124 23.60 -4.89 18.02
C GLN A 124 22.23 -4.21 18.13
N ALA A 125 21.45 -4.52 19.16
CA ALA A 125 20.17 -3.86 19.42
C ALA A 125 20.34 -2.36 19.68
N ALA A 126 21.41 -1.95 20.36
CA ALA A 126 21.69 -0.56 20.69
C ALA A 126 21.91 0.34 19.46
N THR A 127 22.33 -0.22 18.32
CA THR A 127 22.57 0.55 17.08
C THR A 127 21.41 0.48 16.10
N ALA A 128 20.44 -0.41 16.31
CA ALA A 128 19.26 -0.57 15.47
C ALA A 128 18.16 0.44 15.84
N THR A 129 17.32 0.84 14.88
CA THR A 129 16.11 1.62 15.18
C THR A 129 15.05 0.75 15.87
N PRO A 130 14.08 1.33 16.61
CA PRO A 130 12.98 0.58 17.21
C PRO A 130 12.24 -0.32 16.18
N GLU A 131 11.91 0.25 15.01
CA GLU A 131 11.28 -0.46 13.89
C GLU A 131 12.11 -1.67 13.41
N GLN A 132 13.44 -1.53 13.37
CA GLN A 132 14.34 -2.62 13.02
C GLN A 132 14.39 -3.71 14.08
N ARG A 133 14.19 -3.35 15.36
CA ARG A 133 14.06 -4.31 16.46
C ARG A 133 12.69 -4.97 16.55
N GLY A 134 11.73 -4.53 15.75
CA GLY A 134 10.34 -4.98 15.84
C GLY A 134 9.58 -4.35 17.01
N GLU A 135 10.09 -3.24 17.55
CA GLU A 135 9.39 -2.38 18.50
C GLU A 135 8.61 -1.36 17.68
N ASP A 136 7.38 -1.71 17.31
CA ASP A 136 6.53 -0.83 16.51
C ASP A 136 5.67 0.08 17.42
N THR A 137 5.77 1.40 17.19
CA THR A 137 5.13 2.45 17.98
C THR A 137 3.79 2.93 17.40
N GLU A 138 3.45 2.58 16.17
CA GLU A 138 2.22 3.03 15.49
C GLU A 138 1.50 1.85 14.82
N ARG A 139 0.70 1.11 15.61
CA ARG A 139 -0.02 -0.08 15.15
C ARG A 139 -1.16 0.26 14.17
N ILE A 140 -0.86 0.28 12.88
CA ILE A 140 -1.85 0.44 11.80
C ILE A 140 -2.26 -0.91 11.18
N ILE A 141 -1.52 -1.98 11.48
CA ILE A 141 -1.77 -3.31 10.93
C ILE A 141 -2.42 -4.19 11.98
N PHE A 142 -3.70 -4.48 11.78
CA PHE A 142 -4.51 -5.28 12.69
C PHE A 142 -4.63 -6.72 12.17
N SER A 143 -4.47 -7.67 13.10
CA SER A 143 -4.82 -9.07 12.88
C SER A 143 -6.32 -9.27 13.13
N PRO A 144 -6.98 -10.24 12.46
CA PRO A 144 -8.36 -10.61 12.78
C PRO A 144 -8.57 -11.03 14.25
N GLU A 145 -7.50 -11.44 14.94
CA GLU A 145 -7.49 -11.83 16.34
C GLU A 145 -7.28 -10.64 17.31
N ASP A 146 -7.00 -9.43 16.80
CA ASP A 146 -6.76 -8.26 17.64
C ASP A 146 -8.05 -7.79 18.31
N VAL A 147 -7.97 -7.53 19.62
CA VAL A 147 -9.10 -6.98 20.39
C VAL A 147 -9.13 -5.47 20.19
N ILE A 148 -10.15 -5.00 19.47
CA ILE A 148 -10.35 -3.57 19.24
C ILE A 148 -11.37 -3.04 20.26
N SER A 149 -10.97 -2.02 21.02
CA SER A 149 -11.86 -1.30 21.96
C SER A 149 -12.31 0.00 21.32
N PHE A 150 -13.62 0.23 21.30
CA PHE A 150 -14.21 1.49 20.84
C PHE A 150 -14.98 2.14 21.99
N SER A 151 -14.80 3.45 22.17
CA SER A 151 -15.67 4.29 22.98
C SER A 151 -16.55 5.13 22.06
N LEU A 152 -17.82 5.28 22.44
CA LEU A 152 -18.75 6.19 21.79
C LEU A 152 -19.12 7.27 22.80
N GLU A 153 -19.01 8.52 22.37
CA GLU A 153 -19.38 9.69 23.17
C GLU A 153 -20.50 10.44 22.46
N TYR A 154 -21.37 11.07 23.25
CA TYR A 154 -22.43 11.90 22.71
C TYR A 154 -21.84 13.24 22.26
N ALA A 155 -22.03 13.59 20.98
CA ALA A 155 -21.67 14.91 20.49
C ALA A 155 -22.80 15.88 20.83
N ASP A 156 -22.55 16.84 21.71
CA ASP A 156 -23.52 17.89 22.01
C ASP A 156 -23.71 18.77 20.77
N ILE A 157 -24.98 18.91 20.35
CA ILE A 157 -25.41 19.63 19.14
C ILE A 157 -25.03 21.13 19.19
N THR A 158 -24.57 21.63 20.34
CA THR A 158 -24.15 23.03 20.53
C THR A 158 -22.77 23.37 19.94
N ASP A 159 -21.99 22.37 19.50
CA ASP A 159 -20.67 22.59 18.89
C ASP A 159 -20.69 22.59 17.33
N ALA A 160 -21.87 22.49 16.72
CA ALA A 160 -22.00 22.55 15.26
C ALA A 160 -21.63 23.93 14.66
N ASP A 161 -21.60 24.99 15.47
CA ASP A 161 -21.30 26.35 15.01
C ASP A 161 -19.83 26.79 15.17
N SER A 162 -18.96 25.99 15.80
CA SER A 162 -17.57 26.39 16.07
C SER A 162 -16.54 25.90 15.04
N ILE A 163 -16.94 25.12 14.03
CA ILE A 163 -16.05 24.64 12.95
C ILE A 163 -16.09 25.53 11.68
N SER A 164 -17.03 26.49 11.58
CA SER A 164 -17.17 27.33 10.37
C SER A 164 -16.32 28.61 10.33
N SER A 165 -15.46 28.91 11.32
CA SER A 165 -14.72 30.18 11.30
C SER A 165 -13.31 30.11 11.85
N LYS A 166 -12.40 29.43 11.15
CA LYS A 166 -10.97 29.78 11.12
C LYS A 166 -10.40 29.66 9.71
N SER A 167 -10.97 30.44 8.80
CA SER A 167 -10.33 30.84 7.54
C SER A 167 -10.38 32.36 7.43
N SER A 168 -9.40 33.05 8.01
CA SER A 168 -8.91 34.38 7.57
C SER A 168 -7.80 34.89 8.49
N ASP A 169 -6.57 34.85 7.96
CA ASP A 169 -5.57 35.92 7.89
C ASP A 169 -5.06 36.72 9.12
N SER A 170 -3.72 36.83 9.12
CA SER A 170 -2.84 37.94 9.53
C SER A 170 -2.44 38.10 11.00
N ASN A 171 -1.18 37.78 11.31
CA ASN A 171 -0.09 38.78 11.36
C ASN A 171 1.29 38.11 11.24
#